data_AF-A0A656ADM1-F1
#
_entry.id   AF-A0A656ADM1-F1
#
_cell.length_a   1.000
_cell.length_b   1.000
_cell.length_c   1.000
_cell.angle_alpha   90.00
_cell.angle_beta   90.00
_cell.angle_gamma   90.00
#
_symmetry.space_group_name_H-M   'P 1'
#
loop_
_entity.id
_entity.type
_entity.pdbx_description
1 polymer ?
#
loop_
_entity_poly.entity_id
_entity_poly.type
_entity_poly.pdbx_seq_one_letter_code
_entity_poly.pdbx_strand_id
1 'polypeptide(L)'
;MAYLAQPHLSTAIAKPLEQWSQNALNWIVGLNPYNMCMLDGHGHNNPDYLPHLGFFNAKGGVCNGITAGFDDPRDIAFNPAGQKDDMLQNWRWGEQWIPHGAWYLLAIISQFAHFTAHGEENQ
;
A
#
# COMPACT_ATOMS: atom_id res chain seq x y z
N MET A 1 -4.87 10.25 9.91
CA MET A 1 -4.12 8.96 9.92
C MET A 1 -4.37 8.25 11.21
N ALA A 2 -4.58 6.93 11.18
CA ALA A 2 -5.01 6.11 12.32
C ALA A 2 -4.14 6.29 13.59
N TYR A 3 -2.82 6.17 13.45
CA TYR A 3 -1.89 6.33 14.57
C TYR A 3 -1.88 7.74 15.18
N LEU A 4 -2.07 8.79 14.36
CA LEU A 4 -2.16 10.17 14.86
C LEU A 4 -3.42 10.44 15.69
N ALA A 5 -4.47 9.63 15.51
CA ALA A 5 -5.71 9.79 16.25
C ALA A 5 -5.65 9.17 17.66
N GLN A 6 -4.69 8.27 17.92
CA GLN A 6 -4.61 7.44 19.14
C GLN A 6 -4.79 8.22 20.45
N PRO A 7 -4.16 9.40 20.67
CA PRO A 7 -4.32 10.16 21.91
C PRO A 7 -5.74 10.66 22.18
N HIS A 8 -6.62 10.63 21.17
CA HIS A 8 -7.99 11.12 21.22
C HIS A 8 -9.03 9.99 21.22
N LEU A 9 -8.60 8.73 21.23
CA LEU A 9 -9.48 7.58 21.14
C LEU A 9 -9.86 7.04 22.52
N SER A 10 -11.08 6.53 22.64
CA SER A 10 -11.44 5.68 23.77
C SER A 10 -10.68 4.35 23.71
N THR A 11 -10.47 3.74 24.87
CA THR A 11 -9.83 2.41 25.00
C THR A 11 -10.53 1.34 24.15
N ALA A 12 -11.84 1.44 23.96
CA ALA A 12 -12.63 0.50 23.17
C ALA A 12 -12.26 0.46 21.68
N ILE A 13 -11.72 1.55 21.12
CA ILE A 13 -11.42 1.66 19.67
C ILE A 13 -9.93 1.79 19.38
N ALA A 14 -9.09 2.17 20.36
CA ALA A 14 -7.66 2.37 20.17
C ALA A 14 -6.96 1.14 19.55
N LYS A 15 -7.10 -0.02 20.20
CA LYS A 15 -6.48 -1.29 19.73
C LYS A 15 -7.04 -1.81 18.41
N PRO A 16 -8.39 -1.86 18.20
CA PRO A 16 -8.93 -2.20 16.89
C PRO A 16 -8.39 -1.31 15.77
N LEU A 17 -8.21 -0.01 16.04
CA LEU A 17 -7.75 0.94 15.04
C LEU A 17 -6.23 0.82 14.76
N GLU A 18 -5.42 0.43 15.75
CA GLU A 18 -4.02 -0.01 15.52
C GLU A 18 -3.98 -1.21 14.56
N GLN A 19 -4.76 -2.27 14.84
CA GLN A 19 -4.80 -3.46 13.99
C GLN A 19 -5.28 -3.16 12.57
N TRP A 20 -6.32 -2.34 12.44
CA TRP A 20 -6.82 -1.88 11.14
C TRP A 20 -5.72 -1.18 10.33
N SER A 21 -4.98 -0.27 10.97
CA SER A 21 -3.92 0.49 10.30
C SER A 21 -2.70 -0.37 9.93
N GLN A 22 -2.32 -1.32 10.78
CA GLN A 22 -1.26 -2.26 10.48
C GLN A 22 -1.65 -3.17 9.31
N ASN A 23 -2.89 -3.65 9.26
CA ASN A 23 -3.36 -4.47 8.15
C ASN A 23 -3.35 -3.70 6.82
N ALA A 24 -3.67 -2.41 6.82
CA ALA A 24 -3.54 -1.57 5.64
C ALA A 24 -2.09 -1.45 5.15
N LEU A 25 -1.13 -1.25 6.06
CA LEU A 25 0.30 -1.23 5.71
C LEU A 25 0.79 -2.59 5.21
N ASN A 26 0.40 -3.68 5.89
CA ASN A 26 0.75 -5.04 5.51
C ASN A 26 0.32 -5.36 4.08
N TRP A 27 -0.89 -4.93 3.68
CA TRP A 27 -1.38 -5.10 2.32
C TRP A 27 -0.46 -4.46 1.28
N ILE A 28 0.01 -3.23 1.54
CA ILE A 28 0.89 -2.48 0.63
C ILE A 28 2.22 -3.22 0.45
N VAL A 29 2.77 -3.79 1.52
CA VAL A 29 4.11 -4.39 1.54
C VAL A 29 4.13 -5.92 1.37
N GLY A 30 3.04 -6.51 0.86
CA GLY A 30 3.05 -7.89 0.34
C GLY A 30 2.15 -8.89 1.04
N LEU A 31 1.48 -8.53 2.13
CA LEU A 31 0.43 -9.38 2.72
C LEU A 31 -0.90 -9.19 1.98
N ASN A 32 -0.90 -9.59 0.71
CA ASN A 32 -2.04 -9.52 -0.18
C ASN A 32 -2.11 -10.81 -1.04
N PRO A 33 -3.26 -11.10 -1.69
CA PRO A 33 -3.44 -12.34 -2.46
C PRO A 33 -2.45 -12.55 -3.61
N TYR A 34 -1.77 -11.49 -4.05
CA TYR A 34 -0.77 -11.54 -5.12
C TYR A 34 0.66 -11.73 -4.60
N ASN A 35 0.86 -11.86 -3.28
CA ASN A 35 2.17 -12.00 -2.64
C ASN A 35 3.18 -10.96 -3.17
N MET A 36 2.74 -9.70 -3.25
CA MET A 36 3.44 -8.65 -4.00
C MET A 36 3.64 -7.39 -3.17
N CYS A 37 4.90 -7.03 -2.94
CA CYS A 37 5.23 -5.74 -2.35
C CYS A 37 5.09 -4.64 -3.42
N MET A 38 4.20 -3.67 -3.16
CA MET A 38 3.92 -2.55 -4.06
C MET A 38 4.86 -1.35 -3.82
N LEU A 39 5.70 -1.41 -2.78
CA LEU A 39 6.83 -0.51 -2.58
C LEU A 39 8.04 -1.04 -3.35
N ASP A 40 8.40 -0.36 -4.43
CA ASP A 40 9.46 -0.82 -5.32
C ASP A 40 10.84 -0.78 -4.66
N GLY A 41 11.62 -1.86 -4.81
CA GLY A 41 12.93 -2.03 -4.18
C GLY A 41 12.90 -2.71 -2.82
N HIS A 42 11.72 -3.08 -2.32
CA HIS A 42 11.54 -3.83 -1.08
C HIS A 42 10.69 -5.08 -1.32
N GLY A 43 10.90 -6.13 -0.51
CA GLY A 43 10.13 -7.36 -0.58
C GLY A 43 10.35 -8.14 -1.89
N HIS A 44 9.28 -8.74 -2.41
CA HIS A 44 9.30 -9.57 -3.61
C HIS A 44 8.17 -9.19 -4.56
N ASN A 45 8.33 -9.62 -5.83
CA ASN A 45 7.35 -9.45 -6.91
C ASN A 45 6.99 -7.98 -7.20
N ASN A 46 7.92 -7.04 -7.04
CA ASN A 46 7.64 -5.63 -7.36
C ASN A 46 7.16 -5.48 -8.82
N PRO A 47 6.00 -4.83 -9.05
CA PRO A 47 5.52 -4.62 -10.40
C PRO A 47 6.28 -3.48 -11.09
N ASP A 48 6.49 -3.62 -12.39
CA ASP A 48 6.91 -2.51 -13.26
C ASP A 48 5.69 -2.00 -14.06
N TYR A 49 5.82 -0.81 -14.67
CA TYR A 49 4.77 -0.24 -15.51
C TYR A 49 4.93 -0.61 -16.98
N LEU A 50 5.68 0.18 -17.77
CA LEU A 50 5.90 -0.08 -19.20
C LEU A 50 7.40 0.03 -19.54
N PRO A 51 8.25 -0.87 -19.01
CA PRO A 51 9.69 -0.84 -19.25
C PRO A 51 10.06 -0.92 -20.74
N HIS A 52 9.25 -1.62 -21.54
CA HIS A 52 9.44 -1.74 -22.99
C HIS A 52 9.24 -0.41 -23.75
N LEU A 53 8.58 0.58 -23.14
CA LEU A 53 8.46 1.95 -23.66
C LEU A 53 9.36 2.95 -22.92
N GLY A 54 10.17 2.49 -21.95
CA GLY A 54 11.02 3.34 -21.13
C GLY A 54 10.32 4.01 -19.94
N PHE A 55 9.05 3.67 -19.65
CA PHE A 55 8.33 4.15 -18.47
C PHE A 55 8.49 3.15 -17.32
N PHE A 56 9.63 3.24 -16.66
CA PHE A 56 9.97 2.42 -15.50
C PHE A 56 9.34 2.97 -14.22
N ASN A 57 8.95 2.07 -13.34
CA ASN A 57 8.78 2.40 -11.93
C ASN A 57 10.14 2.72 -11.29
N ALA A 58 10.12 3.58 -10.27
CA ALA A 58 11.30 4.03 -9.54
C ALA A 58 11.38 3.40 -8.14
N LYS A 59 12.59 3.05 -7.71
CA LYS A 59 12.86 2.54 -6.36
C LYS A 59 12.39 3.53 -5.29
N GLY A 60 11.70 3.03 -4.27
CA GLY A 60 11.08 3.84 -3.21
C GLY A 60 9.69 4.38 -3.55
N GLY A 61 9.21 4.25 -4.79
CA GLY A 61 7.84 4.59 -5.17
C GLY A 61 6.84 3.48 -4.86
N VAL A 62 5.56 3.86 -4.78
CA VAL A 62 4.43 2.94 -4.55
C VAL A 62 3.47 3.00 -5.74
N CYS A 63 3.11 1.85 -6.31
CA CYS A 63 2.19 1.76 -7.44
C CYS A 63 0.72 1.94 -7.04
N ASN A 64 -0.17 2.10 -8.02
CA ASN A 64 -1.62 2.16 -7.83
C ASN A 64 -2.17 0.96 -7.07
N GLY A 65 -1.79 -0.25 -7.46
CA GLY A 65 -2.03 -1.47 -6.71
C GLY A 65 -3.26 -2.27 -7.13
N ILE A 66 -3.79 -3.04 -6.19
CA ILE A 66 -4.82 -4.08 -6.42
C ILE A 66 -6.21 -3.44 -6.47
N THR A 67 -7.03 -3.84 -7.44
CA THR A 67 -8.41 -3.35 -7.62
C THR A 67 -9.43 -4.47 -7.46
N ALA A 68 -10.71 -4.13 -7.57
CA ALA A 68 -11.73 -5.10 -7.92
C ALA A 68 -11.45 -5.72 -9.30
N GLY A 69 -12.09 -6.86 -9.59
CA GLY A 69 -12.08 -7.49 -10.90
C GLY A 69 -12.52 -6.51 -12.00
N PHE A 70 -11.93 -6.66 -13.19
CA PHE A 70 -12.27 -5.79 -14.33
C PHE A 70 -13.73 -5.96 -14.77
N ASP A 71 -14.21 -7.21 -14.82
CA ASP A 71 -15.56 -7.56 -15.26
C ASP A 71 -16.55 -7.86 -14.11
N ASP A 72 -16.05 -8.28 -12.93
CA ASP A 72 -16.86 -8.48 -11.71
C ASP A 72 -16.33 -7.60 -10.57
N PRO A 73 -17.10 -6.59 -10.10
CA PRO A 73 -16.72 -5.74 -8.97
C PRO A 73 -16.53 -6.46 -7.63
N ARG A 74 -16.95 -7.73 -7.52
CA ARG A 74 -16.76 -8.57 -6.32
C ARG A 74 -15.55 -9.49 -6.41
N ASP A 75 -14.90 -9.55 -7.57
CA ASP A 75 -13.63 -10.26 -7.75
C ASP A 75 -12.44 -9.31 -7.46
N ILE A 76 -11.22 -9.80 -7.60
CA ILE A 76 -9.98 -9.06 -7.33
C ILE A 76 -9.05 -9.10 -8.54
N ALA A 77 -8.37 -8.00 -8.84
CA ALA A 77 -7.47 -7.91 -9.98
C ALA A 77 -6.18 -7.14 -9.72
N PHE A 78 -5.11 -7.65 -10.32
CA PHE A 78 -3.87 -6.94 -10.57
C PHE A 78 -3.29 -7.45 -11.90
N ASN A 79 -3.15 -6.56 -12.90
CA ASN A 79 -2.76 -6.92 -14.27
C ASN A 79 -3.45 -8.19 -14.81
N PRO A 80 -4.80 -8.24 -14.80
CA PRO A 80 -5.54 -9.39 -15.31
C PRO A 80 -5.24 -9.65 -16.80
N ALA A 81 -5.22 -10.92 -17.20
CA ALA A 81 -4.72 -11.34 -18.51
C ALA A 81 -5.42 -10.66 -19.71
N GLY A 82 -6.70 -10.31 -19.58
CA GLY A 82 -7.45 -9.64 -20.65
C GLY A 82 -7.08 -8.17 -20.86
N GLN A 83 -6.50 -7.52 -19.84
CA GLN A 83 -6.28 -6.06 -19.84
C GLN A 83 -4.82 -5.66 -19.57
N LYS A 84 -3.95 -6.61 -19.17
CA LYS A 84 -2.54 -6.31 -18.84
C LYS A 84 -1.75 -5.66 -19.99
N ASP A 85 -2.08 -6.01 -21.23
CA ASP A 85 -1.42 -5.50 -22.43
C ASP A 85 -2.23 -4.38 -23.12
N ASP A 86 -3.43 -4.07 -22.62
CA ASP A 86 -4.23 -2.92 -23.10
C ASP A 86 -3.74 -1.64 -22.40
N MET A 87 -3.01 -0.80 -23.13
CA MET A 87 -2.48 0.46 -22.60
C MET A 87 -3.56 1.45 -22.13
N LEU A 88 -4.81 1.29 -22.58
CA LEU A 88 -5.92 2.10 -22.09
C LEU A 88 -6.39 1.68 -20.70
N GLN A 89 -5.92 0.54 -20.19
CA GLN A 89 -6.33 -0.02 -18.90
C GLN A 89 -5.17 -0.32 -17.95
N ASN A 90 -4.01 -0.73 -18.45
CA ASN A 90 -2.94 -1.28 -17.59
C ASN A 90 -2.31 -0.28 -16.60
N TRP A 91 -2.47 1.03 -16.84
CA TRP A 91 -2.10 2.09 -15.90
C TRP A 91 -2.78 1.94 -14.53
N ARG A 92 -3.96 1.31 -14.47
CA ARG A 92 -4.77 1.16 -13.25
C ARG A 92 -4.06 0.39 -12.12
N TRP A 93 -3.07 -0.44 -12.44
CA TRP A 93 -2.44 -1.37 -11.48
C TRP A 93 -0.97 -1.06 -11.23
N GLY A 94 -0.13 -1.21 -12.26
CA GLY A 94 1.33 -1.21 -12.11
C GLY A 94 1.99 0.17 -12.08
N GLU A 95 1.29 1.22 -12.51
CA GLU A 95 1.86 2.58 -12.57
C GLU A 95 2.08 3.18 -11.18
N GLN A 96 3.24 3.81 -10.96
CA GLN A 96 3.50 4.64 -9.78
C GLN A 96 2.81 5.99 -9.84
N TRP A 97 2.33 6.45 -8.68
CA TRP A 97 1.79 7.81 -8.55
C TRP A 97 2.19 8.43 -7.21
N ILE A 98 2.66 9.67 -7.26
CA ILE A 98 3.28 10.37 -6.12
C ILE A 98 2.44 10.39 -4.83
N PRO A 99 1.09 10.44 -4.86
CA PRO A 99 0.29 10.44 -3.63
C PRO A 99 0.44 9.15 -2.84
N HIS A 100 0.65 8.00 -3.49
CA HIS A 100 0.82 6.72 -2.80
C HIS A 100 2.10 6.73 -1.96
N GLY A 101 3.20 7.21 -2.55
CA GLY A 101 4.46 7.40 -1.82
C GLY A 101 4.33 8.41 -0.68
N ALA A 102 3.66 9.55 -0.90
CA ALA A 102 3.45 10.57 0.12
C ALA A 102 2.61 10.08 1.31
N TRP A 103 1.52 9.35 1.04
CA TRP A 103 0.67 8.78 2.09
C TRP A 103 1.36 7.63 2.82
N TYR A 104 2.10 6.77 2.10
CA TYR A 104 2.90 5.73 2.72
C TYR A 104 3.96 6.32 3.65
N LEU A 105 4.66 7.37 3.21
CA LEU A 105 5.64 8.10 4.03
C LEU A 105 5.02 8.65 5.32
N LEU A 106 3.87 9.34 5.22
CA LEU A 106 3.19 9.86 6.40
C LEU A 106 2.70 8.72 7.31
N ALA A 107 2.23 7.60 6.74
CA ALA A 107 1.75 6.45 7.50
C ALA A 107 2.86 5.84 8.36
N ILE A 108 4.04 5.59 7.79
CA ILE A 108 5.17 5.00 8.52
C ILE A 108 5.79 5.98 9.54
N ILE A 109 5.81 7.29 9.26
CA ILE A 109 6.22 8.30 10.25
C ILE A 109 5.23 8.33 11.42
N SER A 110 3.93 8.29 11.13
CA SER A 110 2.88 8.27 12.16
C SER A 110 2.95 7.00 13.01
N GLN A 111 3.20 5.85 12.37
CA GLN A 111 3.39 4.57 13.05
C GLN A 111 4.61 4.61 13.97
N PHE A 112 5.75 5.11 13.46
CA PHE A 112 6.98 5.26 14.24
C PHE A 112 6.73 6.12 15.48
N ALA A 113 6.13 7.30 15.31
CA ALA A 113 5.85 8.21 16.42
C ALA A 113 4.96 7.58 17.50
N HIS A 114 3.95 6.78 17.12
CA HIS A 114 3.08 6.09 18.07
C HIS A 114 3.87 5.09 18.93
N PHE A 115 4.72 4.26 18.33
CA PHE A 115 5.46 3.25 19.08
C PHE A 115 6.65 3.81 19.86
N THR A 116 7.28 4.89 19.40
CA THR A 116 8.36 5.54 20.17
C THR A 116 7.83 6.29 21.38
N ALA A 117 6.69 6.99 21.24
CA ALA A 117 6.07 7.69 22.37
C ALA A 117 5.62 6.74 23.49
N HIS A 118 5.09 5.55 23.14
CA HIS A 118 4.70 4.54 24.13
C HIS A 118 5.88 3.68 24.64
N GLY A 119 7.04 3.75 23.98
CA GLY A 119 8.27 3.10 24.45
C GLY A 119 8.89 3.78 25.66
N GLU A 120 8.67 5.09 25.82
CA GLU A 120 9.16 5.88 26.96
C GLU A 120 8.27 5.76 28.21
N GLU A 121 6.99 5.40 28.09
CA GLU A 121 6.07 5.20 29.23
C GLU A 121 6.25 3.84 29.95
N ASN A 122 6.96 2.89 29.33
CA ASN A 122 7.20 1.54 29.86
C ASN A 122 8.65 1.31 30.35
N GLN A 123 9.43 2.38 30.53
CA GLN A 123 10.74 2.39 31.21
C GLN A 123 10.67 3.22 32.48
#